data_AF-A0A928DA39-F1
#
_entry.id   AF-A0A928DA39-F1
#
_cell.length_a   1.000
_cell.length_b   1.000
_cell.length_c   1.000
_cell.angle_alpha   90.00
_cell.angle_beta   90.00
_cell.angle_gamma   90.00
#
_symmetry.space_group_name_H-M   'P 1'
#
loop_
_entity.id
_entity.type
_entity.pdbx_description
1 polymer ?
#
loop_
_entity_poly.entity_id
_entity_poly.type
_entity_poly.pdbx_seq_one_letter_code
_entity_poly.pdbx_strand_id
1 'polypeptide(L)'
;MEIILQKALPHQQRAVDAVSGVFAGVTFLPPHQFYANPKVMLGSPAMAENLRRVQDENKIDYAFRGIQTGSRYLPLDIKMETGTGKTYVYTHLIYELHQKFKINKFVIAVPSLAIKAGTAQFLTDGYVKKHFKDQCGYGAEIECEVLEPPKNKKKGRQYFPAAVEDFVKGSCQVDNRIYVLLVNMQLLTGSKNSLLQRDDYDAGVEGFYRPFDAIKATRPFVIIDEPHRFSRDQKAYQAIEKELDPQCIIRFGATFPLRTEGFGKSKHSVKDYRHLLYDLNACQSFNQGLIKGVVKEHFEPEHQKDAKVKIVKIESKRSVRMQYLEAGKAKKSFTLCVGDSLSTVNEAFSGITVQAIGSDVVVFSNESEKRTGEEMSVDVYMESYQKQMMKLALERHFEVERRNFCDQPNKIKTLALFFIDDIVSYRGDGENEDKAYLRTTFEKLLQERIKFVLKELEPSET
;
A
#
# COMPACT_ATOMS: atom_id res chain seq x y z
N MET A 1 -17.17 11.83 -8.84
CA MET A 1 -16.30 11.83 -10.03
C MET A 1 -16.21 10.39 -10.48
N GLU A 2 -16.80 10.03 -11.61
CA GLU A 2 -16.67 8.67 -12.14
C GLU A 2 -15.30 8.56 -12.83
N ILE A 3 -14.53 7.53 -12.46
CA ILE A 3 -13.25 7.26 -13.11
C ILE A 3 -13.53 6.47 -14.38
N ILE A 4 -13.06 6.97 -15.52
CA ILE A 4 -13.14 6.24 -16.79
C ILE A 4 -12.00 5.22 -16.82
N LEU A 5 -12.35 3.94 -16.70
CA LEU A 5 -11.40 2.84 -16.84
C LEU A 5 -11.11 2.57 -18.31
N GLN A 6 -9.84 2.66 -18.68
CA GLN A 6 -9.37 2.33 -20.02
C GLN A 6 -9.19 0.82 -20.15
N LYS A 7 -9.66 0.26 -21.27
CA LYS A 7 -9.50 -1.15 -21.58
C LYS A 7 -8.14 -1.42 -22.24
N ALA A 8 -7.65 -2.63 -22.04
CA ALA A 8 -6.59 -3.22 -22.85
C ALA A 8 -5.30 -2.38 -22.92
N LEU A 9 -4.94 -1.67 -21.85
CA LEU A 9 -3.63 -1.06 -21.74
C LEU A 9 -2.58 -2.18 -21.86
N PRO A 10 -1.64 -2.14 -22.85
CA PRO A 10 -0.80 -3.29 -23.16
C PRO A 10 0.02 -3.80 -21.97
N HIS A 11 0.52 -2.89 -21.12
CA HIS A 11 1.30 -3.25 -19.93
C HIS A 11 0.47 -3.89 -18.82
N GLN A 12 -0.85 -3.69 -18.83
CA GLN A 12 -1.80 -4.32 -17.90
C GLN A 12 -2.25 -5.68 -18.43
N GLN A 13 -2.61 -5.76 -19.71
CA GLN A 13 -3.04 -7.01 -20.33
C GLN A 13 -1.94 -8.07 -20.30
N ARG A 14 -0.69 -7.69 -20.61
CA ARG A 14 0.46 -8.62 -20.56
C ARG A 14 0.64 -9.25 -19.17
N ALA A 15 0.40 -8.50 -18.09
CA ALA A 15 0.49 -9.03 -16.74
C ALA A 15 -0.63 -10.04 -16.44
N VAL A 16 -1.85 -9.78 -16.92
CA VAL A 16 -2.99 -10.70 -16.81
C VAL A 16 -2.73 -11.97 -17.62
N ASP A 17 -2.30 -11.82 -18.87
CA ASP A 17 -1.98 -12.92 -19.79
C ASP A 17 -0.82 -13.78 -19.26
N ALA A 18 0.18 -13.16 -18.64
CA ALA A 18 1.30 -13.88 -18.03
C ALA A 18 0.82 -14.86 -16.95
N VAL A 19 -0.07 -14.44 -16.06
CA VAL A 19 -0.62 -15.33 -15.02
C VAL A 19 -1.59 -16.35 -15.61
N SER A 20 -2.54 -15.91 -16.44
CA SER A 20 -3.54 -16.79 -17.08
C SER A 20 -2.87 -17.88 -17.93
N GLY A 21 -1.81 -17.50 -18.65
CA GLY A 21 -1.03 -18.38 -19.52
C GLY A 21 -0.32 -19.53 -18.79
N VAL A 22 -0.06 -19.41 -17.48
CA VAL A 22 0.49 -20.52 -16.66
C VAL A 22 -0.49 -21.70 -16.57
N PHE A 23 -1.79 -21.41 -16.57
CA PHE A 23 -2.85 -22.40 -16.41
C PHE A 23 -3.39 -22.95 -17.74
N ALA A 24 -2.89 -22.47 -18.88
CA ALA A 24 -3.34 -22.92 -20.20
C ALA A 24 -3.13 -24.45 -20.38
N GLY A 25 -4.20 -25.18 -20.67
CA GLY A 25 -4.14 -26.64 -20.83
C GLY A 25 -3.85 -27.42 -19.53
N VAL A 26 -3.83 -26.77 -18.37
CA VAL A 26 -3.73 -27.45 -17.07
C VAL A 26 -5.11 -27.99 -16.67
N THR A 27 -5.16 -29.22 -16.18
CA THR A 27 -6.40 -29.85 -15.72
C THR A 27 -6.88 -29.22 -14.41
N PHE A 28 -8.15 -28.84 -14.38
CA PHE A 28 -8.90 -28.44 -13.19
C PHE A 28 -9.96 -29.51 -12.90
N LEU A 29 -9.86 -30.16 -11.75
CA LEU A 29 -10.87 -31.13 -11.30
C LEU A 29 -12.09 -30.37 -10.75
N PRO A 30 -13.32 -30.76 -11.12
CA PRO A 30 -14.52 -30.08 -10.65
C PRO A 30 -14.64 -30.15 -9.13
N PRO A 31 -15.18 -29.11 -8.47
CA PRO A 31 -15.35 -29.12 -7.03
C PRO A 31 -16.43 -30.13 -6.61
N HIS A 32 -16.19 -30.84 -5.50
CA HIS A 32 -17.20 -31.70 -4.88
C HIS A 32 -18.22 -30.93 -4.03
N GLN A 33 -17.85 -29.74 -3.56
CA GLN A 33 -18.65 -28.89 -2.69
C GLN A 33 -18.96 -27.58 -3.40
N PHE A 34 -20.18 -27.08 -3.28
CA PHE A 34 -20.61 -25.87 -3.97
C PHE A 34 -19.81 -24.61 -3.54
N TYR A 35 -19.25 -24.61 -2.34
CA TYR A 35 -18.46 -23.49 -1.81
C TYR A 35 -16.97 -23.55 -2.17
N ALA A 36 -16.52 -24.53 -2.95
CA ALA A 36 -15.10 -24.72 -3.26
C ALA A 36 -14.77 -24.40 -4.72
N ASN A 37 -13.57 -23.85 -4.93
CA ASN A 37 -12.97 -23.75 -6.26
C ASN A 37 -12.72 -25.15 -6.86
N PRO A 38 -12.68 -25.25 -8.20
CA PRO A 38 -12.09 -26.41 -8.86
C PRO A 38 -10.63 -26.61 -8.42
N LYS A 39 -10.20 -27.87 -8.36
CA LYS A 39 -8.86 -28.24 -7.89
C LYS A 39 -7.87 -28.24 -9.05
N VAL A 40 -6.87 -27.36 -9.03
CA VAL A 40 -5.81 -27.33 -10.04
C VAL A 40 -4.82 -28.48 -9.83
N MET A 41 -4.43 -29.15 -10.92
CA MET A 41 -3.38 -30.18 -10.90
C MET A 41 -1.99 -29.52 -10.95
N LEU A 42 -1.48 -29.18 -9.76
CA LEU A 42 -0.15 -28.59 -9.58
C LEU A 42 0.97 -29.52 -10.06
N GLY A 43 2.04 -28.94 -10.61
CA GLY A 43 3.24 -29.68 -11.00
C GLY A 43 3.08 -30.54 -12.27
N SER A 44 2.01 -30.36 -13.03
CA SER A 44 1.87 -31.01 -14.34
C SER A 44 2.96 -30.56 -15.32
N PRO A 45 3.40 -31.42 -16.26
CA PRO A 45 4.38 -31.04 -17.28
C PRO A 45 3.96 -29.79 -18.08
N ALA A 46 2.67 -29.69 -18.40
CA ALA A 46 2.09 -28.52 -19.08
C ALA A 46 2.28 -27.23 -18.28
N MET A 47 2.05 -27.24 -16.97
CA MET A 47 2.27 -26.07 -16.11
C MET A 47 3.74 -25.64 -16.09
N ALA A 48 4.67 -26.60 -16.01
CA ALA A 48 6.10 -26.30 -16.02
C ALA A 48 6.56 -25.73 -17.38
N GLU A 49 6.01 -26.23 -18.48
CA GLU A 49 6.25 -25.70 -19.82
C GLU A 49 5.69 -24.29 -19.97
N ASN A 50 4.44 -24.05 -19.53
CA ASN A 50 3.83 -22.74 -19.56
C ASN A 50 4.59 -21.69 -18.75
N LEU A 51 5.06 -22.06 -17.54
CA LEU A 51 5.89 -21.17 -16.71
C LEU A 51 7.14 -20.73 -17.47
N ARG A 52 7.87 -21.68 -18.08
CA ARG A 52 9.06 -21.36 -18.86
C ARG A 52 8.71 -20.47 -20.05
N ARG A 53 7.69 -20.84 -20.82
CA ARG A 53 7.22 -20.09 -21.99
C ARG A 53 6.88 -18.65 -21.64
N VAL A 54 6.05 -18.42 -20.62
CA VAL A 54 5.66 -17.07 -20.16
C VAL A 54 6.88 -16.27 -19.71
N GLN A 55 7.81 -16.90 -18.99
CA GLN A 55 9.03 -16.24 -18.52
C GLN A 55 9.97 -15.88 -19.67
N ASP A 56 10.06 -16.71 -20.70
CA ASP A 56 10.86 -16.44 -21.91
C ASP A 56 10.23 -15.32 -22.74
N GLU A 57 8.91 -15.36 -22.96
CA GLU A 57 8.15 -14.31 -23.65
C GLU A 57 8.31 -12.94 -22.97
N ASN A 58 8.29 -12.92 -21.64
CA ASN A 58 8.47 -11.70 -20.84
C ASN A 58 9.94 -11.38 -20.54
N LYS A 59 10.90 -12.13 -21.10
CA LYS A 59 12.36 -11.92 -20.95
C LYS A 59 12.79 -11.85 -19.48
N ILE A 60 12.20 -12.67 -18.63
CA ILE A 60 12.52 -12.73 -17.20
C ILE A 60 13.89 -13.38 -17.02
N ASP A 61 14.77 -12.71 -16.28
CA ASP A 61 16.10 -13.23 -15.92
C ASP A 61 15.99 -14.57 -15.19
N TYR A 62 16.83 -15.54 -15.55
CA TYR A 62 16.90 -16.86 -14.91
C TYR A 62 17.09 -16.78 -13.39
N ALA A 63 17.81 -15.77 -12.88
CA ALA A 63 18.00 -15.55 -11.44
C ALA A 63 16.68 -15.27 -10.69
N PHE A 64 15.64 -14.83 -11.39
CA PHE A 64 14.31 -14.57 -10.83
C PHE A 64 13.31 -15.70 -11.11
N ARG A 65 13.77 -16.80 -11.72
CA ARG A 65 12.99 -18.02 -11.94
C ARG A 65 13.32 -19.02 -10.84
N GLY A 66 12.64 -18.89 -9.71
CA GLY A 66 12.74 -19.81 -8.60
C GLY A 66 12.44 -21.25 -9.02
N ILE A 67 13.22 -22.20 -8.53
CA ILE A 67 12.97 -23.64 -8.71
C ILE A 67 12.21 -24.11 -7.47
N GLN A 68 11.01 -24.64 -7.66
CA GLN A 68 10.29 -25.30 -6.58
C GLN A 68 9.73 -26.65 -7.03
N THR A 69 10.24 -27.71 -6.42
CA THR A 69 9.73 -29.07 -6.52
C THR A 69 8.88 -29.36 -5.27
N GLY A 70 7.66 -29.87 -5.45
CA GLY A 70 6.82 -30.36 -4.34
C GLY A 70 6.15 -29.28 -3.47
N SER A 71 5.88 -28.10 -4.01
CA SER A 71 5.10 -27.07 -3.29
C SER A 71 3.65 -27.48 -3.09
N ARG A 72 3.04 -27.09 -1.95
CA ARG A 72 1.60 -27.26 -1.70
C ARG A 72 0.73 -26.28 -2.50
N TYR A 73 1.31 -25.18 -2.95
CA TYR A 73 0.67 -24.12 -3.73
C TYR A 73 1.59 -23.64 -4.85
N LEU A 74 1.02 -22.98 -5.86
CA LEU A 74 1.79 -22.32 -6.92
C LEU A 74 2.14 -20.86 -6.54
N PRO A 75 3.41 -20.48 -6.35
CA PRO A 75 3.78 -19.09 -6.08
C PRO A 75 4.09 -18.33 -7.39
N LEU A 76 3.31 -17.32 -7.71
CA LEU A 76 3.51 -16.45 -8.88
C LEU A 76 3.81 -15.03 -8.43
N ASP A 77 4.76 -14.37 -9.11
CA ASP A 77 5.16 -13.00 -8.82
C ASP A 77 4.98 -12.10 -10.03
N ILE A 78 4.38 -10.93 -9.80
CA ILE A 78 4.16 -9.89 -10.79
C ILE A 78 4.75 -8.59 -10.26
N LYS A 79 5.82 -8.11 -10.91
CA LYS A 79 6.45 -6.84 -10.58
C LYS A 79 5.89 -5.74 -11.47
N MET A 80 5.31 -4.73 -10.81
CA MET A 80 4.71 -3.57 -11.45
C MET A 80 4.97 -2.32 -10.63
N GLU A 81 5.52 -1.29 -11.27
CA GLU A 81 5.81 -0.02 -10.61
C GLU A 81 4.54 0.65 -10.05
N THR A 82 4.71 1.48 -9.02
CA THR A 82 3.64 2.33 -8.50
C THR A 82 3.11 3.27 -9.57
N GLY A 83 1.79 3.48 -9.60
CA GLY A 83 1.13 4.31 -10.62
C GLY A 83 0.80 3.60 -11.94
N THR A 84 1.16 2.33 -12.12
CA THR A 84 0.88 1.58 -13.37
C THR A 84 -0.44 0.81 -13.39
N GLY A 85 -1.21 0.85 -12.29
CA GLY A 85 -2.55 0.24 -12.19
C GLY A 85 -2.61 -1.17 -11.62
N LYS A 86 -1.74 -1.53 -10.65
CA LYS A 86 -1.72 -2.86 -10.00
C LYS A 86 -3.10 -3.37 -9.56
N THR A 87 -3.89 -2.53 -8.88
CA THR A 87 -5.25 -2.87 -8.40
C THR A 87 -6.18 -3.26 -9.53
N TYR A 88 -6.16 -2.51 -10.63
CA TYR A 88 -6.91 -2.86 -11.84
C TYR A 88 -6.44 -4.21 -12.39
N VAL A 89 -5.13 -4.45 -12.48
CA VAL A 89 -4.57 -5.69 -13.06
C VAL A 89 -4.97 -6.93 -12.27
N TYR A 90 -4.84 -6.95 -10.94
CA TYR A 90 -5.26 -8.15 -10.19
C TYR A 90 -6.79 -8.31 -10.16
N THR A 91 -7.55 -7.23 -10.29
CA THR A 91 -9.01 -7.30 -10.42
C THR A 91 -9.39 -7.91 -11.77
N HIS A 92 -8.76 -7.44 -12.84
CA HIS A 92 -8.90 -8.00 -14.19
C HIS A 92 -8.51 -9.48 -14.21
N LEU A 93 -7.41 -9.83 -13.54
CA LEU A 93 -6.97 -11.22 -13.41
C LEU A 93 -8.00 -12.11 -12.71
N ILE A 94 -8.67 -11.62 -11.66
CA ILE A 94 -9.74 -12.36 -10.98
C ILE A 94 -10.86 -12.72 -11.98
N TYR A 95 -11.30 -11.75 -12.77
CA TYR A 95 -12.30 -11.97 -13.82
C TYR A 95 -11.82 -12.95 -14.90
N GLU A 96 -10.57 -12.79 -15.35
CA GLU A 96 -9.95 -13.64 -16.37
C GLU A 96 -9.87 -15.11 -15.92
N LEU A 97 -9.40 -15.33 -14.69
CA LEU A 97 -9.27 -16.67 -14.12
C LEU A 97 -10.64 -17.30 -13.87
N HIS A 98 -11.63 -16.51 -13.51
CA HIS A 98 -13.00 -16.97 -13.39
C HIS A 98 -13.58 -17.42 -14.73
N GLN A 99 -13.47 -16.59 -15.77
CA GLN A 99 -14.01 -16.90 -17.09
C GLN A 99 -13.34 -18.14 -17.71
N LYS A 100 -12.01 -18.24 -17.62
CA LYS A 100 -11.25 -19.33 -18.25
C LYS A 100 -11.25 -20.63 -17.45
N PHE A 101 -11.18 -20.55 -16.12
CA PHE A 101 -10.90 -21.71 -15.27
C PHE A 101 -11.96 -21.94 -14.19
N LYS A 102 -13.05 -21.16 -14.18
CA LYS A 102 -14.18 -21.28 -13.23
C LYS A 102 -13.75 -21.14 -11.76
N ILE A 103 -12.65 -20.41 -11.52
CA ILE A 103 -12.22 -20.04 -10.17
C ILE A 103 -13.14 -18.93 -9.68
N ASN A 104 -13.80 -19.12 -8.55
CA ASN A 104 -14.78 -18.18 -8.00
C ASN A 104 -14.46 -17.73 -6.56
N LYS A 105 -13.44 -18.30 -5.90
CA LYS A 105 -13.03 -17.97 -4.53
C LYS A 105 -11.63 -17.38 -4.50
N PHE A 106 -11.55 -16.10 -4.14
CA PHE A 106 -10.28 -15.37 -4.01
C PHE A 106 -10.15 -14.72 -2.64
N VAL A 107 -8.94 -14.69 -2.10
CA VAL A 107 -8.60 -13.91 -0.90
C VAL A 107 -7.59 -12.85 -1.30
N ILE A 108 -7.85 -11.58 -1.01
CA ILE A 108 -6.90 -10.49 -1.21
C ILE A 108 -6.33 -10.09 0.16
N ALA A 109 -5.01 -10.25 0.33
CA ALA A 109 -4.29 -9.85 1.53
C ALA A 109 -3.54 -8.54 1.29
N VAL A 110 -3.84 -7.52 2.10
CA VAL A 110 -3.25 -6.17 2.02
C VAL A 110 -2.53 -5.80 3.32
N PRO A 111 -1.49 -4.95 3.31
CA PRO A 111 -0.69 -4.74 4.51
C PRO A 111 -1.30 -3.75 5.51
N SER A 112 -2.12 -2.79 5.06
CA SER A 112 -2.63 -1.69 5.89
C SER A 112 -4.13 -1.46 5.73
N LEU A 113 -4.73 -0.77 6.71
CA LEU A 113 -6.15 -0.38 6.65
C LEU A 113 -6.43 0.62 5.52
N ALA A 114 -5.50 1.53 5.22
CA ALA A 114 -5.66 2.47 4.12
C ALA A 114 -5.72 1.76 2.75
N ILE A 115 -4.84 0.78 2.53
CA ILE A 115 -4.86 -0.02 1.29
C ILE A 115 -6.12 -0.90 1.25
N LYS A 116 -6.56 -1.45 2.40
CA LYS A 116 -7.83 -2.18 2.50
C LYS A 116 -9.01 -1.32 2.09
N ALA A 117 -9.11 -0.10 2.62
CA ALA A 117 -10.19 0.83 2.29
C ALA A 117 -10.18 1.20 0.79
N GLY A 118 -9.02 1.54 0.23
CA GLY A 118 -8.90 1.86 -1.20
C GLY A 118 -9.23 0.68 -2.11
N THR A 119 -8.80 -0.53 -1.75
CA THR A 119 -9.11 -1.76 -2.51
C THR A 119 -10.60 -2.10 -2.44
N ALA A 120 -11.20 -2.04 -1.24
CA ALA A 120 -12.63 -2.26 -1.04
C ALA A 120 -13.47 -1.28 -1.87
N GLN A 121 -13.13 0.00 -1.82
CA GLN A 121 -13.81 1.03 -2.61
C GLN A 121 -13.72 0.71 -4.10
N PHE A 122 -12.53 0.44 -4.62
CA PHE A 122 -12.35 0.10 -6.03
C PHE A 122 -13.17 -1.14 -6.46
N LEU A 123 -13.14 -2.23 -5.68
CA LEU A 123 -13.87 -3.46 -6.03
C LEU A 123 -15.41 -3.30 -5.95
N THR A 124 -15.89 -2.40 -5.10
CA THR A 124 -17.33 -2.21 -4.85
C THR A 124 -17.94 -1.10 -5.70
N ASP A 125 -17.13 -0.18 -6.23
CA ASP A 125 -17.57 0.95 -7.05
C ASP A 125 -18.36 0.49 -8.29
N GLY A 126 -19.51 1.13 -8.52
CA GLY A 126 -20.44 0.75 -9.60
C GLY A 126 -19.83 0.85 -11.01
N TYR A 127 -18.97 1.84 -11.26
CA TYR A 127 -18.29 1.99 -12.55
C TYR A 127 -17.28 0.85 -12.81
N VAL A 128 -16.66 0.29 -11.76
CA VAL A 128 -15.73 -0.84 -11.88
C VAL A 128 -16.50 -2.12 -12.20
N LYS A 129 -17.61 -2.37 -11.49
CA LYS A 129 -18.50 -3.50 -11.78
C LYS A 129 -19.02 -3.44 -13.22
N LYS A 130 -19.55 -2.29 -13.65
CA LYS A 130 -20.01 -2.05 -15.03
C LYS A 130 -18.88 -2.23 -16.04
N HIS A 131 -17.67 -1.77 -15.71
CA HIS A 131 -16.52 -1.90 -16.57
C HIS A 131 -16.18 -3.38 -16.85
N PHE A 132 -16.04 -4.20 -15.83
CA PHE A 132 -15.68 -5.61 -16.04
C PHE A 132 -16.84 -6.46 -16.56
N LYS A 133 -18.05 -6.26 -16.04
CA LYS A 133 -19.23 -7.02 -16.44
C LYS A 133 -19.63 -6.77 -17.89
N ASP A 134 -19.86 -5.51 -18.25
CA ASP A 134 -20.49 -5.14 -19.53
C ASP A 134 -19.44 -4.77 -20.57
N GLN A 135 -18.51 -3.92 -20.16
CA GLN A 135 -17.53 -3.32 -21.06
C GLN A 135 -16.45 -4.34 -21.45
N CYS A 136 -15.83 -5.05 -20.51
CA CYS A 136 -14.88 -6.13 -20.81
C CYS A 136 -15.57 -7.45 -21.17
N GLY A 137 -16.89 -7.56 -20.99
CA GLY A 137 -17.68 -8.71 -21.43
C GLY A 137 -17.51 -9.96 -20.56
N TYR A 138 -17.07 -9.81 -19.31
CA TYR A 138 -16.95 -10.95 -18.41
C TYR A 138 -18.30 -11.48 -17.92
N GLY A 139 -19.36 -10.65 -17.94
CA GLY A 139 -20.72 -11.07 -17.55
C GLY A 139 -20.90 -11.46 -16.08
N ALA A 140 -19.85 -11.31 -15.25
CA ALA A 140 -19.86 -11.60 -13.83
C ALA A 140 -19.63 -10.35 -12.98
N GLU A 141 -19.96 -10.41 -11.70
CA GLU A 141 -19.70 -9.37 -10.72
C GLU A 141 -18.91 -9.90 -9.52
N ILE A 142 -18.01 -9.08 -8.97
CA ILE A 142 -17.33 -9.37 -7.71
C ILE A 142 -18.23 -9.01 -6.53
N GLU A 143 -18.47 -10.00 -5.66
CA GLU A 143 -18.99 -9.84 -4.31
C GLU A 143 -17.79 -9.75 -3.35
N CYS A 144 -17.47 -8.53 -2.92
CA CYS A 144 -16.33 -8.23 -2.08
C CYS A 144 -16.73 -8.25 -0.60
N GLU A 145 -16.32 -9.30 0.09
CA GLU A 145 -16.50 -9.47 1.53
C GLU A 145 -15.34 -8.84 2.29
N VAL A 146 -15.56 -7.65 2.84
CA VAL A 146 -14.52 -6.91 3.58
C VAL A 146 -14.48 -7.41 5.02
N LEU A 147 -13.37 -8.06 5.39
CA LEU A 147 -13.21 -8.56 6.75
C LEU A 147 -12.88 -7.41 7.71
N GLU A 148 -13.79 -7.20 8.66
CA GLU A 148 -13.64 -6.22 9.73
C GLU A 148 -13.53 -6.89 11.11
N PRO A 149 -12.80 -6.30 12.06
CA PRO A 149 -12.86 -6.74 13.44
C PRO A 149 -14.28 -6.53 14.00
N PRO A 150 -14.70 -7.34 14.97
CA PRO A 150 -16.06 -7.28 15.49
C PRO A 150 -16.27 -5.96 16.25
N LYS A 151 -17.20 -5.13 15.78
CA LYS A 151 -17.46 -3.79 16.34
C LYS A 151 -18.15 -3.82 17.72
N ASN A 152 -18.99 -4.83 17.99
CA ASN A 152 -19.78 -4.93 19.23
C ASN A 152 -19.69 -6.33 19.84
N LYS A 153 -18.85 -6.51 20.88
CA LYS A 153 -18.84 -7.73 21.68
C LYS A 153 -20.02 -7.71 22.65
N LYS A 154 -21.16 -8.29 22.27
CA LYS A 154 -22.23 -8.59 23.24
C LYS A 154 -21.68 -9.61 24.25
N LYS A 155 -21.82 -9.35 25.54
CA LYS A 155 -21.36 -10.28 26.59
C LYS A 155 -22.00 -11.65 26.38
N GLY A 156 -21.18 -12.69 26.24
CA GLY A 156 -21.61 -14.09 26.24
C GLY A 156 -22.03 -14.70 24.90
N ARG A 157 -21.95 -13.98 23.76
CA ARG A 157 -22.16 -14.57 22.43
C ARG A 157 -20.99 -14.29 21.49
N GLN A 158 -20.53 -15.31 20.79
CA GLN A 158 -19.50 -15.23 19.76
C GLN A 158 -20.13 -15.53 18.41
N TYR A 159 -20.28 -14.49 17.59
CA TYR A 159 -20.81 -14.60 16.24
C TYR A 159 -19.70 -14.87 15.24
N PHE A 160 -19.89 -15.88 14.39
CA PHE A 160 -18.99 -16.17 13.28
C PHE A 160 -18.86 -14.92 12.38
N PRO A 161 -17.68 -14.64 11.80
CA PRO A 161 -17.50 -13.43 11.01
C PRO A 161 -18.37 -13.46 9.75
N ALA A 162 -19.33 -12.53 9.64
CA ALA A 162 -20.29 -12.48 8.52
C ALA A 162 -19.60 -12.49 7.14
N ALA A 163 -18.56 -11.67 6.96
CA ALA A 163 -17.77 -11.65 5.72
C ALA A 163 -17.16 -13.02 5.36
N VAL A 164 -16.77 -13.83 6.36
CA VAL A 164 -16.27 -15.19 6.09
C VAL A 164 -17.42 -16.13 5.79
N GLU A 165 -18.54 -16.00 6.50
CA GLU A 165 -19.75 -16.78 6.26
C GLU A 165 -20.28 -16.57 4.84
N ASP A 166 -20.45 -15.32 4.42
CA ASP A 166 -20.92 -14.94 3.07
C ASP A 166 -19.91 -15.37 2.00
N PHE A 167 -18.62 -15.17 2.26
CA PHE A 167 -17.56 -15.67 1.39
C PHE A 167 -17.59 -17.18 1.23
N VAL A 168 -17.86 -17.97 2.28
CA VAL A 168 -17.94 -19.43 2.17
C VAL A 168 -19.23 -19.84 1.46
N LYS A 169 -20.39 -19.29 1.86
CA LYS A 169 -21.71 -19.63 1.31
C LYS A 169 -21.88 -19.29 -0.17
N GLY A 170 -21.06 -18.39 -0.72
CA GLY A 170 -21.05 -18.13 -2.15
C GLY A 170 -20.90 -19.41 -2.99
N SER A 171 -21.77 -19.64 -3.95
CA SER A 171 -21.81 -20.91 -4.69
C SER A 171 -21.04 -20.83 -6.01
N CYS A 172 -20.26 -21.86 -6.31
CA CYS A 172 -19.63 -22.07 -7.63
C CYS A 172 -20.65 -22.41 -8.73
N GLN A 173 -21.91 -22.65 -8.37
CA GLN A 173 -23.00 -22.85 -9.33
C GLN A 173 -23.57 -21.54 -9.87
N VAL A 174 -23.20 -20.40 -9.26
CA VAL A 174 -23.64 -19.07 -9.71
C VAL A 174 -22.54 -18.47 -10.59
N ASP A 175 -22.61 -18.79 -11.89
CA ASP A 175 -21.61 -18.44 -12.90
C ASP A 175 -21.39 -16.93 -13.12
N ASN A 176 -22.31 -16.07 -12.67
CA ASN A 176 -22.19 -14.61 -12.80
C ASN A 176 -21.69 -13.93 -11.53
N ARG A 177 -21.15 -14.68 -10.56
CA ARG A 177 -20.62 -14.13 -9.30
C ARG A 177 -19.24 -14.67 -8.97
N ILE A 178 -18.38 -13.77 -8.50
CA ILE A 178 -17.05 -14.06 -8.01
C ILE A 178 -16.96 -13.57 -6.57
N TYR A 179 -16.54 -14.42 -5.64
CA TYR A 179 -16.47 -14.10 -4.23
C TYR A 179 -15.03 -13.77 -3.83
N VAL A 180 -14.84 -12.58 -3.28
CA VAL A 180 -13.54 -12.05 -2.88
C VAL A 180 -13.56 -11.71 -1.40
N LEU A 181 -12.75 -12.39 -0.59
CA LEU A 181 -12.53 -12.02 0.81
C LEU A 181 -11.33 -11.07 0.90
N LEU A 182 -11.57 -9.83 1.36
CA LEU A 182 -10.53 -8.83 1.54
C LEU A 182 -10.09 -8.77 3.01
N VAL A 183 -8.81 -9.04 3.27
CA VAL A 183 -8.22 -9.12 4.61
C VAL A 183 -6.96 -8.26 4.73
N ASN A 184 -6.79 -7.56 5.84
CA ASN A 184 -5.52 -6.90 6.16
C ASN A 184 -4.60 -7.78 7.01
N MET A 185 -3.29 -7.56 6.89
CA MET A 185 -2.22 -8.33 7.52
C MET A 185 -2.43 -8.60 9.02
N GLN A 186 -2.92 -7.60 9.78
CA GLN A 186 -3.11 -7.72 11.23
C GLN A 186 -4.11 -8.83 11.61
N LEU A 187 -5.16 -9.02 10.80
CA LEU A 187 -6.20 -10.04 11.05
C LEU A 187 -5.66 -11.47 10.83
N LEU A 188 -4.60 -11.62 10.03
CA LEU A 188 -3.93 -12.90 9.80
C LEU A 188 -2.96 -13.27 10.95
N THR A 189 -2.47 -12.27 11.68
CA THR A 189 -1.42 -12.44 12.71
C THR A 189 -1.93 -12.56 14.15
N GLY A 190 -3.23 -12.73 14.33
CA GLY A 190 -3.84 -12.71 15.66
C GLY A 190 -3.37 -13.84 16.59
N SER A 191 -3.68 -13.72 17.88
CA SER A 191 -3.46 -14.80 18.86
C SER A 191 -4.51 -15.90 18.72
N LYS A 192 -4.43 -16.98 19.52
CA LYS A 192 -5.38 -18.11 19.50
C LYS A 192 -6.85 -17.64 19.58
N ASN A 193 -7.12 -16.58 20.33
CA ASN A 193 -8.46 -16.01 20.50
C ASN A 193 -8.78 -14.90 19.49
N SER A 194 -8.00 -14.75 18.42
CA SER A 194 -8.30 -13.80 17.36
C SER A 194 -9.43 -14.29 16.46
N LEU A 195 -10.01 -13.36 15.70
CA LEU A 195 -11.17 -13.60 14.84
C LEU A 195 -11.00 -14.86 13.96
N LEU A 196 -9.87 -15.02 13.28
CA LEU A 196 -9.71 -16.12 12.32
C LEU A 196 -9.21 -17.43 12.95
N GLN A 197 -8.55 -17.37 14.12
CA GLN A 197 -7.93 -18.55 14.74
C GLN A 197 -8.83 -19.30 15.71
N ARG A 198 -9.79 -18.61 16.33
CA ARG A 198 -10.68 -19.21 17.32
C ARG A 198 -11.68 -20.17 16.67
N ASP A 199 -12.17 -21.10 17.47
CA ASP A 199 -13.10 -22.17 17.11
C ASP A 199 -14.32 -22.24 18.04
N ASP A 200 -14.46 -21.27 18.96
CA ASP A 200 -15.50 -21.20 20.01
C ASP A 200 -16.73 -20.37 19.61
N TYR A 201 -17.05 -20.32 18.31
CA TYR A 201 -18.23 -19.62 17.81
C TYR A 201 -19.53 -20.39 18.11
N ASP A 202 -20.59 -19.66 18.48
CA ASP A 202 -21.88 -20.27 18.85
C ASP A 202 -22.54 -21.03 17.67
N ALA A 203 -22.27 -20.56 16.45
CA ALA A 203 -22.70 -21.17 15.20
C ALA A 203 -21.54 -21.14 14.21
N GLY A 204 -21.36 -22.23 13.45
CA GLY A 204 -20.39 -22.32 12.37
C GLY A 204 -21.03 -22.14 10.99
N VAL A 205 -20.21 -22.16 9.95
CA VAL A 205 -20.64 -22.16 8.54
C VAL A 205 -20.26 -23.48 7.89
N GLU A 206 -21.21 -24.17 7.25
CA GLU A 206 -20.98 -25.45 6.56
C GLU A 206 -20.24 -26.51 7.43
N GLY A 207 -20.51 -26.52 8.74
CA GLY A 207 -19.86 -27.42 9.71
C GLY A 207 -18.49 -26.96 10.23
N PHE A 208 -18.00 -25.80 9.79
CA PHE A 208 -16.75 -25.20 10.26
C PHE A 208 -17.00 -24.17 11.35
N TYR A 209 -16.43 -24.43 12.53
CA TYR A 209 -16.47 -23.49 13.67
C TYR A 209 -15.24 -22.60 13.74
N ARG A 210 -14.19 -22.89 12.96
CA ARG A 210 -12.98 -22.08 12.86
C ARG A 210 -12.91 -21.38 11.50
N PRO A 211 -12.86 -20.04 11.41
CA PRO A 211 -12.89 -19.34 10.14
C PRO A 211 -11.77 -19.70 9.17
N PHE A 212 -10.56 -19.94 9.66
CA PHE A 212 -9.48 -20.42 8.78
C PHE A 212 -9.79 -21.77 8.13
N ASP A 213 -10.39 -22.71 8.87
CA ASP A 213 -10.75 -24.02 8.32
C ASP A 213 -11.87 -23.88 7.27
N ALA A 214 -12.83 -22.99 7.51
CA ALA A 214 -13.89 -22.66 6.55
C ALA A 214 -13.34 -22.05 5.25
N ILE A 215 -12.45 -21.05 5.35
CA ILE A 215 -11.81 -20.42 4.19
C ILE A 215 -10.95 -21.44 3.43
N LYS A 216 -10.18 -22.25 4.14
CA LYS A 216 -9.35 -23.31 3.56
C LYS A 216 -10.16 -24.31 2.75
N ALA A 217 -11.34 -24.69 3.25
CA ALA A 217 -12.24 -25.63 2.55
C ALA A 217 -12.69 -25.12 1.17
N THR A 218 -12.68 -23.80 0.95
CA THR A 218 -13.01 -23.17 -0.34
C THR A 218 -11.92 -23.34 -1.41
N ARG A 219 -10.72 -23.85 -1.06
CA ARG A 219 -9.54 -23.97 -1.94
C ARG A 219 -9.18 -22.63 -2.63
N PRO A 220 -8.93 -21.57 -1.86
CA PRO A 220 -8.85 -20.22 -2.40
C PRO A 220 -7.61 -20.03 -3.28
N PHE A 221 -7.70 -19.06 -4.18
CA PHE A 221 -6.54 -18.39 -4.75
C PHE A 221 -6.26 -17.13 -3.91
N VAL A 222 -5.01 -16.92 -3.50
CA VAL A 222 -4.63 -15.76 -2.68
C VAL A 222 -3.85 -14.77 -3.52
N ILE A 223 -4.26 -13.51 -3.47
CA ILE A 223 -3.53 -12.37 -4.02
C ILE A 223 -2.92 -11.59 -2.85
N ILE A 224 -1.63 -11.29 -2.92
CA ILE A 224 -0.94 -10.46 -1.93
C ILE A 224 -0.57 -9.14 -2.60
N ASP A 225 -1.10 -8.03 -2.08
CA ASP A 225 -0.71 -6.68 -2.47
C ASP A 225 0.44 -6.20 -1.58
N GLU A 226 1.40 -5.49 -2.18
CA GLU A 226 2.61 -4.99 -1.52
C GLU A 226 3.40 -6.08 -0.75
N PRO A 227 3.93 -7.11 -1.46
CA PRO A 227 4.54 -8.28 -0.87
C PRO A 227 5.78 -7.98 -0.03
N HIS A 228 6.45 -6.83 -0.20
CA HIS A 228 7.55 -6.40 0.67
C HIS A 228 7.15 -6.27 2.15
N ARG A 229 5.85 -6.17 2.45
CA ARG A 229 5.29 -6.18 3.82
C ARG A 229 4.91 -7.57 4.31
N PHE A 230 5.02 -8.60 3.47
CA PHE A 230 4.67 -10.00 3.75
C PHE A 230 5.89 -10.91 3.54
N SER A 231 6.96 -10.69 4.30
CA SER A 231 8.12 -11.58 4.28
C SER A 231 7.71 -12.98 4.74
N ARG A 232 8.28 -14.03 4.13
CA ARG A 232 7.93 -15.43 4.42
C ARG A 232 8.12 -15.84 5.88
N ASP A 233 9.09 -15.24 6.56
CA ASP A 233 9.37 -15.48 7.98
C ASP A 233 8.33 -14.86 8.92
N GLN A 234 7.50 -13.95 8.42
CA GLN A 234 6.47 -13.29 9.23
C GLN A 234 5.25 -14.20 9.39
N LYS A 235 4.62 -14.10 10.57
CA LYS A 235 3.40 -14.84 10.92
C LYS A 235 2.28 -14.65 9.89
N ALA A 236 2.17 -13.47 9.27
CA ALA A 236 1.13 -13.19 8.29
C ALA A 236 1.26 -14.09 7.04
N TYR A 237 2.47 -14.19 6.49
CA TYR A 237 2.72 -15.05 5.33
C TYR A 237 2.55 -16.53 5.71
N GLN A 238 3.03 -16.92 6.88
CA GLN A 238 2.87 -18.29 7.39
C GLN A 238 1.38 -18.65 7.60
N ALA A 239 0.55 -17.72 8.05
CA ALA A 239 -0.90 -17.93 8.17
C ALA A 239 -1.54 -18.11 6.78
N ILE A 240 -1.16 -17.30 5.79
CA ILE A 240 -1.60 -17.50 4.40
C ILE A 240 -1.20 -18.89 3.91
N GLU A 241 0.06 -19.27 4.09
CA GLU A 241 0.58 -20.55 3.58
C GLU A 241 0.00 -21.78 4.29
N LYS A 242 -0.18 -21.72 5.62
CA LYS A 242 -0.50 -22.91 6.44
C LYS A 242 -1.96 -22.99 6.85
N GLU A 243 -2.58 -21.84 7.17
CA GLU A 243 -3.97 -21.80 7.65
C GLU A 243 -4.95 -21.66 6.48
N LEU A 244 -4.68 -20.74 5.53
CA LEU A 244 -5.52 -20.63 4.33
C LEU A 244 -5.25 -21.77 3.33
N ASP A 245 -4.04 -22.33 3.33
CA ASP A 245 -3.60 -23.45 2.49
C ASP A 245 -4.08 -23.33 1.02
N PRO A 246 -3.73 -22.23 0.33
CA PRO A 246 -4.30 -21.89 -0.97
C PRO A 246 -3.74 -22.78 -2.07
N GLN A 247 -4.44 -22.84 -3.20
CA GLN A 247 -3.93 -23.53 -4.40
C GLN A 247 -2.85 -22.72 -5.12
N CYS A 248 -2.95 -21.39 -5.06
CA CYS A 248 -2.05 -20.46 -5.71
C CYS A 248 -1.90 -19.19 -4.86
N ILE A 249 -0.68 -18.66 -4.79
CA ILE A 249 -0.38 -17.35 -4.20
C ILE A 249 0.21 -16.47 -5.29
N ILE A 250 -0.44 -15.34 -5.59
CA ILE A 250 -0.03 -14.39 -6.61
C ILE A 250 0.35 -13.07 -5.93
N ARG A 251 1.61 -12.68 -6.00
CA ARG A 251 2.12 -11.46 -5.35
C ARG A 251 2.27 -10.33 -6.35
N PHE A 252 1.64 -9.18 -6.08
CA PHE A 252 1.71 -7.97 -6.90
C PHE A 252 2.43 -6.86 -6.15
N GLY A 253 3.51 -6.33 -6.71
CA GLY A 253 4.24 -5.23 -6.06
C GLY A 253 5.27 -4.55 -6.93
N ALA A 254 5.66 -3.32 -6.57
CA ALA A 254 6.86 -2.70 -7.13
C ALA A 254 8.12 -3.23 -6.43
N THR A 255 7.99 -3.50 -5.13
CA THR A 255 9.06 -3.97 -4.25
C THR A 255 8.72 -5.34 -3.68
N PHE A 256 9.73 -6.19 -3.57
CA PHE A 256 9.63 -7.55 -3.03
C PHE A 256 10.57 -7.70 -1.84
N PRO A 257 10.24 -8.60 -0.88
CA PRO A 257 11.10 -8.90 0.25
C PRO A 257 12.50 -9.29 -0.21
N LEU A 258 13.47 -9.05 0.66
CA LEU A 258 14.82 -9.57 0.49
C LEU A 258 14.94 -10.88 1.28
N ARG A 259 15.65 -11.84 0.71
CA ARG A 259 16.15 -13.02 1.42
C ARG A 259 17.66 -12.99 1.43
N THR A 260 18.26 -13.56 2.47
CA THR A 260 19.71 -13.69 2.55
C THR A 260 20.12 -15.02 1.93
N GLU A 261 21.08 -15.00 1.01
CA GLU A 261 21.71 -16.17 0.43
C GLU A 261 23.20 -16.22 0.82
N GLY A 262 23.76 -17.43 0.91
CA GLY A 262 25.15 -17.67 1.31
C GLY A 262 25.36 -17.84 2.83
N PHE A 263 26.60 -18.20 3.20
CA PHE A 263 27.00 -18.49 4.58
C PHE A 263 28.24 -17.66 4.97
N GLY A 264 28.34 -17.27 6.24
CA GLY A 264 29.49 -16.51 6.75
C GLY A 264 29.73 -15.20 5.98
N LYS A 265 30.93 -15.03 5.44
CA LYS A 265 31.36 -13.82 4.70
C LYS A 265 30.75 -13.70 3.28
N SER A 266 30.12 -14.75 2.75
CA SER A 266 29.49 -14.71 1.42
C SER A 266 27.99 -14.36 1.46
N LYS A 267 27.49 -13.92 2.63
CA LYS A 267 26.10 -13.49 2.79
C LYS A 267 25.82 -12.28 1.91
N HIS A 268 24.80 -12.39 1.08
CA HIS A 268 24.30 -11.29 0.28
C HIS A 268 22.77 -11.33 0.21
N SER A 269 22.17 -10.16 -0.01
CA SER A 269 20.72 -10.00 -0.05
C SER A 269 20.25 -10.09 -1.50
N VAL A 270 19.33 -11.02 -1.77
CA VAL A 270 18.66 -11.14 -3.08
C VAL A 270 17.17 -10.94 -2.93
N LYS A 271 16.48 -10.62 -4.02
CA LYS A 271 15.02 -10.52 -4.03
C LYS A 271 14.42 -11.91 -3.84
N ASP A 272 13.44 -12.02 -2.94
CA ASP A 272 12.71 -13.25 -2.69
C ASP A 272 11.68 -13.54 -3.80
N TYR A 273 12.14 -13.66 -5.05
CA TYR A 273 11.29 -14.12 -6.14
C TYR A 273 11.15 -15.64 -6.11
N ARG A 274 9.97 -16.11 -6.55
CA ARG A 274 9.69 -17.49 -6.94
C ARG A 274 9.50 -17.51 -8.45
N HIS A 275 8.28 -17.62 -8.97
CA HIS A 275 8.05 -17.53 -10.40
C HIS A 275 7.69 -16.09 -10.77
N LEU A 276 8.70 -15.23 -10.97
CA LEU A 276 8.46 -13.92 -11.58
C LEU A 276 8.02 -14.13 -13.02
N LEU A 277 6.83 -13.62 -13.36
CA LEU A 277 6.22 -13.79 -14.69
C LEU A 277 6.22 -12.50 -15.51
N TYR A 278 6.26 -11.36 -14.82
CA TYR A 278 6.21 -10.04 -15.45
C TYR A 278 7.03 -9.05 -14.63
N ASP A 279 7.89 -8.28 -15.28
CA ASP A 279 8.68 -7.21 -14.67
C ASP A 279 8.50 -5.90 -15.44
N LEU A 280 7.67 -5.02 -14.90
CA LEU A 280 7.54 -3.63 -15.32
C LEU A 280 8.17 -2.74 -14.25
N ASN A 281 9.44 -2.38 -14.46
CA ASN A 281 10.22 -1.59 -13.51
C ASN A 281 10.04 -0.07 -13.69
N ALA A 282 10.57 0.74 -12.75
CA ALA A 282 10.49 2.20 -12.77
C ALA A 282 11.00 2.82 -14.07
N CYS A 283 12.15 2.38 -14.56
CA CYS A 283 12.78 2.93 -15.76
C CYS A 283 11.93 2.64 -16.99
N GLN A 284 11.44 1.40 -17.15
CA GLN A 284 10.53 1.04 -18.24
C GLN A 284 9.21 1.80 -18.16
N SER A 285 8.63 1.93 -16.96
CA SER A 285 7.38 2.67 -16.75
C SER A 285 7.52 4.13 -17.14
N PHE A 286 8.65 4.76 -16.79
CA PHE A 286 8.97 6.13 -17.17
C PHE A 286 9.20 6.26 -18.68
N ASN A 287 10.04 5.40 -19.26
CA ASN A 287 10.37 5.44 -20.69
C ASN A 287 9.16 5.16 -21.60
N GLN A 288 8.18 4.41 -21.10
CA GLN A 288 6.91 4.14 -21.81
C GLN A 288 5.84 5.23 -21.56
N GLY A 289 6.15 6.27 -20.78
CA GLY A 289 5.20 7.34 -20.47
C GLY A 289 4.02 6.91 -19.59
N LEU A 290 4.15 5.78 -18.87
CA LEU A 290 3.09 5.24 -18.01
C LEU A 290 2.98 5.97 -16.67
N ILE A 291 4.07 6.61 -16.23
CA ILE A 291 4.13 7.38 -15.00
C ILE A 291 4.68 8.77 -15.30
N LYS A 292 4.34 9.73 -14.42
CA LYS A 292 4.87 11.10 -14.53
C LYS A 292 6.36 11.13 -14.20
N GLY A 293 7.08 12.06 -14.83
CA GLY A 293 8.44 12.38 -14.43
C GLY A 293 8.51 13.07 -13.08
N VAL A 294 9.66 12.92 -12.43
CA VAL A 294 9.97 13.58 -11.16
C VAL A 294 10.87 14.77 -11.45
N VAL A 295 10.39 15.96 -11.13
CA VAL A 295 11.21 17.18 -11.07
C VAL A 295 11.42 17.50 -9.61
N LYS A 296 12.68 17.66 -9.20
CA LYS A 296 13.04 18.02 -7.84
C LYS A 296 13.61 19.44 -7.86
N GLU A 297 13.08 20.29 -7.00
CA GLU A 297 13.68 21.57 -6.66
C GLU A 297 14.14 21.52 -5.21
N HIS A 298 15.35 21.98 -4.97
CA HIS A 298 15.92 22.13 -3.63
C HIS A 298 15.97 23.60 -3.28
N PHE A 299 15.63 23.91 -2.05
CA PHE A 299 15.86 25.21 -1.48
C PHE A 299 17.06 25.12 -0.53
N GLU A 300 18.12 25.86 -0.83
CA GLU A 300 19.25 26.02 0.10
C GLU A 300 18.99 27.26 0.95
N PRO A 301 18.88 27.14 2.29
CA PRO A 301 18.74 28.32 3.14
C PRO A 301 19.98 29.22 3.00
N GLU A 302 19.76 30.52 2.76
CA GLU A 302 20.81 31.53 2.51
C GLU A 302 21.85 31.66 3.65
N HIS A 303 21.53 31.15 4.84
CA HIS A 303 22.42 31.11 5.99
C HIS A 303 22.45 29.71 6.61
N GLN A 304 23.46 28.92 6.27
CA GLN A 304 23.85 27.70 6.98
C GLN A 304 24.36 28.06 8.38
N LYS A 305 23.45 28.30 9.32
CA LYS A 305 23.76 27.99 10.72
C LYS A 305 23.53 26.49 10.81
N ASP A 306 24.57 25.67 10.63
CA ASP A 306 24.53 24.20 10.76
C ASP A 306 24.06 23.79 12.18
N ALA A 307 22.79 24.03 12.45
CA ALA A 307 22.14 23.89 13.73
C ALA A 307 21.41 22.57 13.70
N LYS A 308 21.75 21.70 14.65
CA LYS A 308 21.21 20.35 14.74
C LYS A 308 20.84 20.02 16.17
N VAL A 309 19.77 19.24 16.32
CA VAL A 309 19.41 18.59 17.58
C VAL A 309 19.70 17.11 17.45
N LYS A 310 20.55 16.60 18.33
CA LYS A 310 20.97 15.19 18.37
C LYS A 310 20.38 14.48 19.57
N ILE A 311 19.84 13.28 19.36
CA ILE A 311 19.48 12.41 20.48
C ILE A 311 20.76 11.75 21.01
N VAL A 312 21.21 12.18 22.18
CA VAL A 312 22.45 11.67 22.79
C VAL A 312 22.20 10.36 23.51
N LYS A 313 21.12 10.30 24.28
CA LYS A 313 20.81 9.13 25.11
C LYS A 313 19.34 9.10 25.49
N ILE A 314 18.72 7.93 25.38
CA ILE A 314 17.45 7.65 26.03
C ILE A 314 17.76 7.23 27.47
N GLU A 315 17.37 8.05 28.45
CA GLU A 315 17.70 7.81 29.86
C GLU A 315 16.70 6.83 30.50
N SER A 316 15.43 6.91 30.10
CA SER A 316 14.37 6.02 30.54
C SER A 316 13.24 5.97 29.51
N LYS A 317 12.22 5.12 29.72
CA LYS A 317 10.98 5.15 28.92
C LYS A 317 10.15 6.44 29.10
N ARG A 318 10.65 7.41 29.87
CA ARG A 318 9.98 8.69 30.15
C ARG A 318 10.84 9.90 29.88
N SER A 319 12.16 9.75 29.68
CA SER A 319 13.08 10.87 29.50
C SER A 319 14.15 10.59 28.45
N VAL A 320 14.42 11.59 27.62
CA VAL A 320 15.45 11.58 26.59
C VAL A 320 16.35 12.80 26.75
N ARG A 321 17.66 12.57 26.63
CA ARG A 321 18.67 13.62 26.60
C ARG A 321 19.03 13.99 25.17
N MET A 322 18.81 15.25 24.84
CA MET A 322 19.10 15.84 23.53
C MET A 322 20.21 16.88 23.64
N GLN A 323 20.93 17.09 22.54
CA GLN A 323 21.99 18.08 22.46
C GLN A 323 21.78 18.98 21.25
N TYR A 324 21.75 20.28 21.49
CA TYR A 324 21.79 21.30 20.45
C TYR A 324 23.24 21.57 20.07
N LEU A 325 23.50 21.50 18.76
CA LEU A 325 24.78 21.70 18.11
C LEU A 325 24.62 22.84 17.12
N GLU A 326 25.47 23.85 17.16
CA GLU A 326 25.50 24.94 16.18
C GLU A 326 26.96 25.30 15.92
N ALA A 327 27.33 25.52 14.65
CA ALA A 327 28.69 25.85 14.27
C ALA A 327 29.20 27.08 15.05
N GLY A 328 30.37 26.95 15.68
CA GLY A 328 31.00 28.04 16.44
C GLY A 328 30.41 28.31 17.84
N LYS A 329 29.42 27.53 18.31
CA LYS A 329 28.84 27.68 19.66
C LYS A 329 29.07 26.45 20.54
N ALA A 330 29.07 26.67 21.86
CA ALA A 330 29.13 25.59 22.84
C ALA A 330 27.87 24.71 22.77
N LYS A 331 28.07 23.39 22.89
CA LYS A 331 26.97 22.41 22.84
C LYS A 331 26.09 22.56 24.08
N LYS A 332 24.77 22.68 23.89
CA LYS A 332 23.79 22.76 24.98
C LYS A 332 23.05 21.45 25.13
N SER A 333 22.92 20.92 26.34
CA SER A 333 22.19 19.68 26.62
C SER A 333 20.85 19.98 27.26
N PHE A 334 19.82 19.25 26.84
CA PHE A 334 18.45 19.35 27.35
C PHE A 334 17.93 17.96 27.66
N THR A 335 17.11 17.83 28.70
CA THR A 335 16.41 16.58 29.00
C THR A 335 14.91 16.84 28.85
N LEU A 336 14.27 16.08 27.96
CA LEU A 336 12.84 16.19 27.68
C LEU A 336 12.12 14.93 28.15
N CYS A 337 10.94 15.13 28.73
CA CYS A 337 10.00 14.08 29.11
C CYS A 337 8.89 13.91 28.06
N VAL A 338 8.16 12.80 28.15
CA VAL A 338 6.93 12.60 27.35
C VAL A 338 5.95 13.73 27.65
N GLY A 339 5.49 14.41 26.60
CA GLY A 339 4.64 15.60 26.64
C GLY A 339 5.39 16.93 26.48
N ASP A 340 6.71 16.95 26.67
CA ASP A 340 7.48 18.20 26.58
C ASP A 340 7.65 18.66 25.13
N SER A 341 7.68 19.98 24.94
CA SER A 341 7.88 20.62 23.64
C SER A 341 9.36 20.71 23.26
N LEU A 342 9.67 20.40 22.00
CA LEU A 342 11.02 20.56 21.44
C LEU A 342 11.38 22.04 21.25
N SER A 343 10.41 22.95 21.29
CA SER A 343 10.67 24.40 21.30
C SER A 343 11.58 24.84 22.45
N THR A 344 11.64 24.07 23.53
CA THR A 344 12.57 24.30 24.66
C THR A 344 14.04 24.11 24.29
N VAL A 345 14.33 23.32 23.25
CA VAL A 345 15.68 23.11 22.71
C VAL A 345 15.99 24.19 21.68
N ASN A 346 15.04 24.47 20.78
CA ASN A 346 15.11 25.56 19.80
C ASN A 346 13.69 25.93 19.34
N GLU A 347 13.37 27.23 19.30
CA GLU A 347 12.05 27.75 18.93
C GLU A 347 11.53 27.26 17.56
N ALA A 348 12.42 26.92 16.62
CA ALA A 348 12.04 26.39 15.32
C ALA A 348 11.23 25.08 15.40
N PHE A 349 11.35 24.30 16.49
CA PHE A 349 10.54 23.10 16.69
C PHE A 349 9.18 23.38 17.36
N SER A 350 8.65 24.60 17.24
CA SER A 350 7.33 24.95 17.76
C SER A 350 6.25 23.99 17.22
N GLY A 351 5.42 23.47 18.13
CA GLY A 351 4.37 22.49 17.80
C GLY A 351 4.82 21.02 17.81
N ILE A 352 6.12 20.73 17.89
CA ILE A 352 6.63 19.35 18.00
C ILE A 352 6.85 19.01 19.47
N THR A 353 6.20 17.95 19.95
CA THR A 353 6.34 17.45 21.32
C THR A 353 6.81 16.00 21.34
N VAL A 354 7.36 15.55 22.47
CA VAL A 354 7.72 14.15 22.66
C VAL A 354 6.46 13.34 22.94
N GLN A 355 6.04 12.49 21.99
CA GLN A 355 4.81 11.71 22.11
C GLN A 355 5.02 10.40 22.86
N ALA A 356 6.11 9.68 22.58
CA ALA A 356 6.45 8.44 23.26
C ALA A 356 7.95 8.19 23.27
N ILE A 357 8.45 7.52 24.31
CA ILE A 357 9.86 7.11 24.42
C ILE A 357 9.92 5.59 24.59
N GLY A 358 10.47 4.92 23.59
CA GLY A 358 10.73 3.48 23.57
C GLY A 358 12.08 3.12 24.20
N SER A 359 12.52 1.87 24.00
CA SER A 359 13.84 1.39 24.43
C SER A 359 14.99 2.01 23.64
N ASP A 360 14.78 2.25 22.35
CA ASP A 360 15.78 2.58 21.34
C ASP A 360 15.33 3.69 20.39
N VAL A 361 14.07 4.13 20.52
CA VAL A 361 13.41 5.10 19.65
C VAL A 361 12.65 6.14 20.47
N VAL A 362 12.65 7.38 20.00
CA VAL A 362 11.79 8.46 20.47
C VAL A 362 10.83 8.82 19.35
N VAL A 363 9.54 8.90 19.68
CA VAL A 363 8.46 9.25 18.78
C VAL A 363 7.99 10.66 19.11
N PHE A 364 7.96 11.53 18.12
CA PHE A 364 7.48 12.90 18.25
C PHE A 364 6.03 13.03 17.78
N SER A 365 5.38 14.15 18.10
CA SER A 365 3.98 14.43 17.74
C SER A 365 3.72 14.46 16.23
N ASN A 366 4.75 14.68 15.41
CA ASN A 366 4.69 14.58 13.95
C ASN A 366 4.94 13.16 13.42
N GLU A 367 4.81 12.14 14.28
CA GLU A 367 5.06 10.72 13.98
C GLU A 367 6.51 10.41 13.58
N SER A 368 7.43 11.38 13.65
CA SER A 368 8.82 11.11 13.35
C SER A 368 9.45 10.26 14.45
N GLU A 369 10.13 9.20 14.03
CA GLU A 369 10.87 8.30 14.90
C GLU A 369 12.36 8.60 14.78
N LYS A 370 13.02 8.85 15.92
CA LYS A 370 14.46 9.06 15.97
C LYS A 370 15.14 8.14 16.96
N ARG A 371 16.26 7.57 16.54
CA ARG A 371 17.08 6.67 17.35
C ARG A 371 18.22 7.43 18.02
N THR A 372 18.82 6.79 19.03
CA THR A 372 20.02 7.35 19.69
C THR A 372 21.13 7.52 18.65
N GLY A 373 21.72 8.73 18.60
CA GLY A 373 22.74 9.10 17.64
C GLY A 373 22.23 9.83 16.39
N GLU A 374 20.92 9.80 16.13
CA GLU A 374 20.32 10.51 14.99
C GLU A 374 20.15 12.00 15.27
N GLU A 375 20.13 12.77 14.17
CA GLU A 375 20.12 14.23 14.18
C GLU A 375 18.87 14.78 13.45
N MET A 376 18.42 15.93 13.91
CA MET A 376 17.35 16.74 13.32
C MET A 376 17.95 18.10 12.97
N SER A 377 17.89 18.51 11.70
CA SER A 377 18.32 19.84 11.28
C SER A 377 17.26 20.86 11.70
N VAL A 378 17.70 21.95 12.33
CA VAL A 378 16.81 23.03 12.78
C VAL A 378 16.25 23.82 11.60
N ASP A 379 17.04 24.01 10.54
CA ASP A 379 16.68 24.84 9.38
C ASP A 379 15.41 24.37 8.67
N VAL A 380 15.17 23.05 8.66
CA VAL A 380 13.98 22.44 8.03
C VAL A 380 12.68 22.87 8.71
N TYR A 381 12.74 23.15 10.01
CA TYR A 381 11.58 23.51 10.83
C TYR A 381 11.41 25.03 11.01
N MET A 382 12.31 25.84 10.47
CA MET A 382 12.16 27.29 10.56
C MET A 382 10.96 27.77 9.73
N GLU A 383 10.13 28.63 10.31
CA GLU A 383 8.96 29.22 9.64
C GLU A 383 9.35 29.90 8.31
N SER A 384 10.53 30.52 8.24
CA SER A 384 11.06 31.15 7.01
C SER A 384 11.26 30.14 5.89
N TYR A 385 11.81 28.96 6.20
CA TYR A 385 12.06 27.89 5.25
C TYR A 385 10.75 27.28 4.74
N GLN A 386 9.82 26.97 5.65
CA GLN A 386 8.49 26.48 5.28
C GLN A 386 7.73 27.50 4.42
N LYS A 387 7.77 28.79 4.78
CA LYS A 387 7.18 29.87 4.00
C LYS A 387 7.78 29.96 2.59
N GLN A 388 9.10 29.83 2.45
CA GLN A 388 9.78 29.84 1.14
C GLN A 388 9.40 28.62 0.31
N MET A 389 9.34 27.42 0.91
CA MET A 389 8.84 26.21 0.23
C MET A 389 7.40 26.38 -0.26
N MET A 390 6.51 26.95 0.56
CA MET A 390 5.13 27.20 0.18
C MET A 390 5.02 28.23 -0.95
N LYS A 391 5.82 29.29 -0.90
CA LYS A 391 5.88 30.30 -1.96
C LYS A 391 6.32 29.68 -3.28
N LEU A 392 7.40 28.91 -3.29
CA LEU A 392 7.89 28.22 -4.49
C LEU A 392 6.87 27.21 -5.02
N ALA A 393 6.25 26.43 -4.13
CA ALA A 393 5.22 25.46 -4.52
C ALA A 393 4.00 26.15 -5.16
N LEU A 394 3.57 27.30 -4.64
CA LEU A 394 2.52 28.11 -5.24
C LEU A 394 2.94 28.66 -6.61
N GLU A 395 4.15 29.20 -6.72
CA GLU A 395 4.68 29.69 -8.00
C GLU A 395 4.64 28.60 -9.07
N ARG A 396 5.17 27.41 -8.77
CA ARG A 396 5.13 26.23 -9.66
C ARG A 396 3.73 25.72 -9.92
N HIS A 397 2.84 25.77 -8.92
CA HIS A 397 1.45 25.35 -9.09
C HIS A 397 0.75 26.19 -10.17
N PHE A 398 0.85 27.53 -10.10
CA PHE A 398 0.24 28.40 -11.11
C PHE A 398 0.87 28.24 -12.50
N GLU A 399 2.18 28.06 -12.59
CA GLU A 399 2.86 27.79 -13.86
C GLU A 399 2.36 26.49 -14.52
N VAL A 400 2.24 25.42 -13.74
CA VAL A 400 1.74 24.12 -14.21
C VAL A 400 0.24 24.17 -14.49
N GLU A 401 -0.53 24.90 -13.67
CA GLU A 401 -1.97 25.07 -13.85
C GLU A 401 -2.29 25.82 -15.13
N ARG A 402 -1.59 26.92 -15.44
CA ARG A 402 -1.76 27.64 -16.71
C ARG A 402 -1.53 26.71 -17.91
N ARG A 403 -0.44 25.93 -17.88
CA ARG A 403 -0.15 24.95 -18.95
C ARG A 403 -1.21 23.86 -19.07
N ASN A 404 -1.70 23.34 -17.95
CA ASN A 404 -2.66 22.24 -17.93
C ASN A 404 -4.10 22.68 -18.24
N PHE A 405 -4.46 23.91 -17.88
CA PHE A 405 -5.83 24.41 -17.93
C PHE A 405 -6.09 25.36 -19.10
N CYS A 406 -5.11 26.19 -19.48
CA CYS A 406 -5.23 27.18 -20.55
C CYS A 406 -4.66 26.66 -21.88
N ASP A 407 -3.48 26.04 -21.87
CA ASP A 407 -2.78 25.67 -23.12
C ASP A 407 -3.30 24.37 -23.75
N GLN A 408 -4.05 23.55 -22.99
CA GLN A 408 -4.57 22.27 -23.44
C GLN A 408 -6.03 22.37 -23.89
N PRO A 409 -6.42 21.70 -24.98
CA PRO A 409 -7.82 21.67 -25.43
C PRO A 409 -8.74 21.00 -24.40
N ASN A 410 -8.21 20.03 -23.66
CA ASN A 410 -8.86 19.43 -22.52
C ASN A 410 -8.30 20.06 -21.25
N LYS A 411 -9.13 20.78 -20.51
CA LYS A 411 -8.73 21.45 -19.28
C LYS A 411 -8.41 20.43 -18.19
N ILE A 412 -7.15 20.39 -17.75
CA ILE A 412 -6.70 19.48 -16.69
C ILE A 412 -6.55 20.28 -15.39
N LYS A 413 -7.32 19.91 -14.36
CA LYS A 413 -7.19 20.53 -13.03
C LYS A 413 -5.88 20.08 -12.36
N THR A 414 -5.03 21.03 -12.02
CA THR A 414 -3.79 20.77 -11.29
C THR A 414 -4.09 20.70 -9.79
N LEU A 415 -3.39 19.81 -9.08
CA LEU A 415 -3.52 19.65 -7.63
C LEU A 415 -2.14 19.79 -6.98
N ALA A 416 -2.08 20.42 -5.83
CA ALA A 416 -0.91 20.44 -4.96
C ALA A 416 -1.23 19.69 -3.66
N LEU A 417 -0.26 18.91 -3.17
CA LEU A 417 -0.35 18.19 -1.90
C LEU A 417 0.81 18.63 -1.03
N PHE A 418 0.48 19.17 0.15
CA PHE A 418 1.45 19.55 1.17
C PHE A 418 1.43 18.50 2.28
N PHE A 419 2.60 17.98 2.63
CA PHE A 419 2.79 17.19 3.84
C PHE A 419 3.25 18.14 4.95
N ILE A 420 2.52 18.13 6.06
CA ILE A 420 2.79 18.99 7.21
C ILE A 420 3.14 18.11 8.41
N ASP A 421 3.99 18.63 9.29
CA ASP A 421 4.44 17.92 10.49
C ASP A 421 3.34 17.84 11.55
N ASP A 422 2.49 18.87 11.67
CA ASP A 422 1.50 18.94 12.74
C ASP A 422 0.16 19.46 12.22
N ILE A 423 -0.93 18.81 12.65
CA ILE A 423 -2.28 19.19 12.25
C ILE A 423 -2.73 20.51 12.90
N VAL A 424 -2.24 20.82 14.11
CA VAL A 424 -2.62 22.04 14.84
C VAL A 424 -2.06 23.27 14.12
N SER A 425 -0.84 23.18 13.58
CA SER A 425 -0.22 24.24 12.76
C SER A 425 -1.06 24.69 11.56
N TYR A 426 -1.99 23.85 11.07
CA TYR A 426 -2.91 24.19 9.98
C TYR A 426 -4.36 24.42 10.45
N ARG A 427 -4.88 23.62 11.39
CA ARG A 427 -6.28 23.73 11.85
C ARG A 427 -6.49 24.74 12.98
N GLY A 428 -5.45 25.11 13.72
CA GLY A 428 -5.54 25.79 15.01
C GLY A 428 -5.99 24.85 16.14
N ASP A 429 -5.97 25.34 17.37
CA ASP A 429 -6.44 24.60 18.56
C ASP A 429 -7.85 25.02 19.03
N GLY A 430 -8.52 25.89 18.27
CA GLY A 430 -9.87 26.39 18.56
C GLY A 430 -9.91 27.56 19.55
N GLU A 431 -8.85 27.79 20.32
CA GLU A 431 -8.75 28.89 21.30
C GLU A 431 -7.83 30.01 20.81
N ASN A 432 -6.79 29.69 20.04
CA ASN A 432 -5.84 30.66 19.52
C ASN A 432 -5.56 30.43 18.03
N GLU A 433 -6.11 31.31 17.18
CA GLU A 433 -5.88 31.27 15.73
C GLU A 433 -4.41 31.50 15.34
N ASP A 434 -3.60 32.14 16.18
CA ASP A 434 -2.18 32.36 15.92
C ASP A 434 -1.39 31.04 15.82
N LYS A 435 -1.91 29.95 16.41
CA LYS A 435 -1.30 28.62 16.27
C LYS A 435 -1.53 27.99 14.89
N ALA A 436 -2.46 28.49 14.09
CA ALA A 436 -2.70 28.04 12.72
C ALA A 436 -1.76 28.72 11.70
N TYR A 437 -0.49 28.92 12.07
CA TYR A 437 0.45 29.75 11.32
C TYR A 437 0.67 29.27 9.88
N LEU A 438 0.63 27.95 9.60
CA LEU A 438 0.76 27.43 8.24
C LEU A 438 -0.43 27.83 7.38
N ARG A 439 -1.66 27.75 7.91
CA ARG A 439 -2.87 28.16 7.18
C ARG A 439 -2.82 29.66 6.86
N THR A 440 -2.58 30.48 7.87
CA THR A 440 -2.53 31.94 7.70
C THR A 440 -1.42 32.36 6.73
N THR A 441 -0.26 31.70 6.81
CA THR A 441 0.86 31.94 5.89
C THR A 441 0.51 31.49 4.46
N PHE A 442 -0.10 30.32 4.30
CA PHE A 442 -0.55 29.80 3.00
C PHE A 442 -1.53 30.75 2.34
N GLU A 443 -2.59 31.15 3.04
CA GLU A 443 -3.65 32.02 2.52
C GLU A 443 -3.09 33.37 2.09
N LYS A 444 -2.20 33.95 2.90
CA LYS A 444 -1.51 35.19 2.56
C LYS A 444 -0.66 35.05 1.29
N LEU A 445 0.20 34.03 1.22
CA LEU A 445 1.05 33.79 0.04
C LEU A 445 0.21 33.49 -1.21
N LEU A 446 -0.88 32.73 -1.07
CA LEU A 446 -1.81 32.42 -2.15
C LEU A 446 -2.48 33.69 -2.67
N GLN A 447 -2.98 34.57 -1.79
CA GLN A 447 -3.58 35.84 -2.19
C GLN A 447 -2.57 36.76 -2.89
N GLU A 448 -1.34 36.84 -2.37
CA GLU A 448 -0.25 37.59 -3.01
C GLU A 448 0.04 37.05 -4.42
N ARG A 449 0.13 35.73 -4.57
CA ARG A 449 0.39 35.08 -5.86
C ARG A 449 -0.78 35.27 -6.84
N ILE A 450 -2.03 35.14 -6.40
CA ILE A 450 -3.21 35.40 -7.24
C ILE A 450 -3.20 36.84 -7.76
N LYS A 451 -3.00 37.82 -6.87
CA LYS A 451 -2.95 39.25 -7.27
C LYS A 451 -1.80 39.54 -8.24
N PHE A 452 -0.68 38.84 -8.11
CA PHE A 452 0.42 38.93 -9.05
C PHE A 452 0.04 38.34 -10.42
N VAL A 453 -0.46 37.11 -10.45
CA VAL A 453 -0.81 36.40 -11.70
C VAL A 453 -1.92 37.13 -12.45
N LEU A 454 -2.95 37.66 -11.76
CA LEU A 454 -4.03 38.42 -12.39
C LEU A 454 -3.55 39.66 -13.15
N LYS A 455 -2.39 40.23 -12.80
CA LYS A 455 -1.80 41.36 -13.54
C LYS A 455 -1.06 40.94 -14.81
N GLU A 456 -0.68 39.67 -14.91
CA GLU A 456 0.08 39.09 -16.03
C GLU A 456 -0.81 38.29 -17.00
N LEU A 457 -2.10 38.12 -16.69
CA LEU A 457 -3.04 37.42 -17.56
C LEU A 457 -3.45 38.30 -18.73
N GLU A 458 -3.40 37.74 -19.94
CA GLU A 458 -3.95 38.35 -21.14
C GLU A 458 -5.50 38.32 -21.09
N PRO A 459 -6.22 39.22 -21.79
CA PRO A 459 -7.69 39.23 -21.82
C PRO A 459 -8.32 37.93 -22.30
N SER A 460 -7.57 37.09 -23.03
CA SER A 460 -8.00 35.76 -23.48
C SER A 460 -7.92 34.66 -22.41
N GLU A 461 -7.30 34.95 -21.26
CA GLU A 461 -7.06 33.99 -20.17
C GLU A 461 -7.87 34.28 -18.90
N THR A 462 -8.51 35.45 -18.81
CA THR A 462 -9.56 35.79 -17.83
C THR A 462 -10.91 35.25 -18.28
#